data_AF-A0A938LL65-F1
#
_entry.id   AF-A0A938LL65-F1
#
_cell.length_a   1.000
_cell.length_b   1.000
_cell.length_c   1.000
_cell.angle_alpha   90.00
_cell.angle_beta   90.00
_cell.angle_gamma   90.00
#
_symmetry.space_group_name_H-M   'P 1'
#
loop_
_entity.id
_entity.type
_entity.pdbx_description
1 polymer ?
#
loop_
_entity_poly.entity_id
_entity_poly.type
_entity_poly.pdbx_seq_one_letter_code
_entity_poly.pdbx_strand_id
1 'polypeptide(L)'
;MNTGGGSGSAAGANGKFVVGRNTTDAWSPTLTGSTRLNMADGAGHNLGTRNVNPFVFGFATQTPYVPGLAGGAEVFGMTLLQSTDAAIASMLTDVPDGAKGALILMDTGPAGLGQNWDGFDMLLLVNLTDTALAGPRLGIGRDRYLLDTLVGGYERDPAFGGAGYDWLAELPARGVYATLVPEEISRFNCAFDNARDPWAWIDTMAYGTPLYAIPEPATLVLLALGGLALIGRRRTA
;
A
#
# COMPACT_ATOMS: atom_id res chain seq x y z
N MET A 1 -42.56 -14.00 45.15
CA MET A 1 -41.60 -14.35 44.07
C MET A 1 -42.37 -15.09 43.01
N ASN A 2 -42.40 -14.58 41.78
CA ASN A 2 -43.09 -15.20 40.63
C ASN A 2 -42.00 -15.64 39.64
N THR A 3 -41.82 -16.95 39.45
CA THR A 3 -40.76 -17.59 38.65
C THR A 3 -41.27 -18.02 37.27
N GLY A 4 -41.97 -17.13 36.57
CA GLY A 4 -42.48 -17.39 35.22
C GLY A 4 -41.60 -16.77 34.14
N GLY A 5 -40.58 -17.49 33.68
CA GLY A 5 -39.92 -17.19 32.41
C GLY A 5 -40.76 -17.75 31.26
N GLY A 6 -41.21 -16.89 30.35
CA GLY A 6 -42.00 -17.31 29.18
C GLY A 6 -41.25 -18.36 28.35
N SER A 7 -41.98 -19.38 27.90
CA SER A 7 -41.52 -20.33 26.89
C SER A 7 -41.06 -19.54 25.67
N GLY A 8 -39.75 -19.50 25.45
CA GLY A 8 -39.13 -18.72 24.38
C GLY A 8 -39.84 -18.91 23.05
N SER A 9 -39.92 -17.82 22.29
CA SER A 9 -40.40 -17.80 20.90
C SER A 9 -39.81 -18.97 20.10
N ALA A 10 -40.55 -19.42 19.07
CA ALA A 10 -40.05 -20.39 18.08
C ALA A 10 -38.59 -20.05 17.69
N ALA A 11 -37.73 -21.07 17.66
CA ALA A 11 -36.37 -20.91 17.19
C ALA A 11 -36.42 -20.28 15.79
N GLY A 12 -35.75 -19.14 15.62
CA GLY A 12 -35.59 -18.54 14.30
C GLY A 12 -35.00 -19.57 13.33
N ALA A 13 -35.38 -19.48 12.05
CA ALA A 13 -34.76 -20.33 11.03
C ALA A 13 -33.24 -20.14 11.02
N ASN A 14 -32.50 -21.11 10.47
CA ASN A 14 -31.04 -21.01 10.34
C ASN A 14 -30.67 -19.75 9.54
N GLY A 15 -30.24 -18.71 10.26
CA GLY A 15 -29.66 -17.52 9.64
C GLY A 15 -28.31 -17.87 9.02
N LYS A 16 -27.98 -17.25 7.89
CA LYS A 16 -26.65 -17.35 7.28
C LYS A 16 -25.86 -16.09 7.61
N PHE A 17 -24.76 -16.26 8.33
CA PHE A 17 -23.74 -15.23 8.47
C PHE A 17 -22.58 -15.57 7.54
N VAL A 18 -22.25 -14.66 6.62
CA VAL A 18 -21.12 -14.84 5.70
C VAL A 18 -20.02 -13.90 6.16
N VAL A 19 -18.86 -14.47 6.50
CA VAL A 19 -17.66 -13.73 6.83
C VAL A 19 -16.57 -14.14 5.86
N GLY A 20 -16.08 -13.18 5.09
CA GLY A 20 -14.86 -13.34 4.29
C GLY A 20 -13.64 -13.00 5.13
N ARG A 21 -12.53 -13.68 4.89
CA ARG A 21 -11.26 -13.46 5.58
C ARG A 21 -10.14 -13.40 4.54
N ASN A 22 -9.20 -12.49 4.70
CA ASN A 22 -8.00 -12.38 3.85
C ASN A 22 -6.68 -12.53 4.63
N THR A 23 -6.77 -12.88 5.91
CA THR A 23 -5.60 -12.96 6.80
C THR A 23 -5.37 -14.39 7.25
N THR A 24 -4.18 -14.69 7.77
CA THR A 24 -3.80 -16.02 8.29
C THR A 24 -4.03 -16.18 9.82
N ASP A 25 -3.86 -15.11 10.62
CA ASP A 25 -4.24 -14.91 12.06
C ASP A 25 -5.47 -15.68 12.61
N ALA A 26 -5.33 -16.79 13.32
CA ALA A 26 -6.47 -17.64 13.73
C ALA A 26 -7.71 -16.90 14.32
N TRP A 27 -8.75 -16.65 13.50
CA TRP A 27 -10.09 -16.32 13.98
C TRP A 27 -10.88 -17.62 14.18
N SER A 28 -11.19 -17.93 15.45
CA SER A 28 -11.89 -19.17 15.83
C SER A 28 -13.17 -18.83 16.61
N PRO A 29 -14.25 -18.42 15.91
CA PRO A 29 -15.53 -18.18 16.56
C PRO A 29 -16.15 -19.50 17.03
N THR A 30 -16.92 -19.45 18.12
CA THR A 30 -17.79 -20.59 18.49
C THR A 30 -18.97 -20.65 17.53
N LEU A 31 -19.06 -21.73 16.75
CA LEU A 31 -20.16 -21.98 15.83
C LEU A 31 -21.21 -22.85 16.51
N THR A 32 -22.44 -22.37 16.64
CA THR A 32 -23.58 -23.16 17.14
C THR A 32 -24.59 -23.33 16.02
N GLY A 33 -24.77 -24.55 15.54
CA GLY A 33 -25.73 -24.84 14.45
C GLY A 33 -25.35 -24.24 13.08
N SER A 34 -24.08 -23.86 12.88
CA SER A 34 -23.59 -23.24 11.65
C SER A 34 -22.35 -23.96 11.10
N THR A 35 -22.16 -23.86 9.78
CA THR A 35 -21.00 -24.43 9.06
C THR A 35 -20.13 -23.32 8.50
N ARG A 36 -18.81 -23.43 8.67
CA ARG A 36 -17.84 -22.52 8.06
C ARG A 36 -17.69 -22.84 6.58
N LEU A 37 -17.91 -21.84 5.72
CA LEU A 37 -17.53 -21.90 4.32
C LEU A 37 -16.17 -21.23 4.17
N ASN A 38 -15.13 -22.00 3.84
CA ASN A 38 -13.82 -21.47 3.48
C ASN A 38 -13.81 -21.20 1.98
N MET A 39 -13.69 -19.93 1.61
CA MET A 39 -13.37 -19.56 0.24
C MET A 39 -11.86 -19.45 0.15
N ALA A 40 -11.24 -20.31 -0.66
CA ALA A 40 -9.81 -20.28 -0.91
C ALA A 40 -9.54 -20.35 -2.42
N ASP A 41 -8.43 -19.77 -2.87
CA ASP A 41 -7.98 -19.91 -4.25
C ASP A 41 -7.35 -21.30 -4.50
N GLY A 42 -6.85 -21.53 -5.71
CA GLY A 42 -6.18 -22.79 -6.07
C GLY A 42 -4.90 -23.07 -5.30
N ALA A 43 -4.31 -22.07 -4.64
CA ALA A 43 -3.15 -22.19 -3.77
C ALA A 43 -3.53 -22.36 -2.28
N GLY A 44 -4.82 -22.25 -1.95
CA GLY A 44 -5.33 -22.39 -0.59
C GLY A 44 -5.42 -21.06 0.18
N HIS A 45 -5.15 -19.92 -0.47
CA HIS A 45 -5.20 -18.63 0.21
C HIS A 45 -6.64 -18.17 0.44
N ASN A 46 -6.92 -17.58 1.59
CA ASN A 46 -8.25 -17.12 1.94
C ASN A 46 -8.74 -15.99 0.99
N LEU A 47 -9.88 -16.24 0.34
CA LEU A 47 -10.59 -15.31 -0.53
C LEU A 47 -11.61 -14.52 0.29
N GLY A 48 -11.15 -13.47 0.95
CA GLY A 48 -12.00 -12.44 1.55
C GLY A 48 -12.34 -11.34 0.54
N THR A 49 -12.74 -10.18 1.05
CA THR A 49 -13.08 -9.02 0.21
C THR A 49 -11.82 -8.46 -0.45
N ARG A 50 -11.86 -8.26 -1.77
CA ARG A 50 -10.73 -7.76 -2.56
C ARG A 50 -11.24 -6.78 -3.61
N ASN A 51 -10.37 -5.90 -4.08
CA ASN A 51 -10.63 -5.04 -5.23
C ASN A 51 -9.35 -4.90 -6.08
N VAL A 52 -9.48 -4.37 -7.30
CA VAL A 52 -8.36 -4.17 -8.21
C VAL A 52 -7.37 -3.18 -7.61
N ASN A 53 -6.09 -3.58 -7.52
CA ASN A 53 -4.99 -2.69 -7.18
C ASN A 53 -4.40 -2.08 -8.46
N PRO A 54 -4.57 -0.77 -8.70
CA PRO A 54 -4.10 -0.13 -9.93
C PRO A 54 -2.58 -0.03 -10.00
N PHE A 55 -1.87 -0.11 -8.87
CA PHE A 55 -0.42 0.05 -8.84
C PHE A 55 0.36 -1.19 -9.29
N VAL A 56 -0.33 -2.32 -9.46
CA VAL A 56 0.23 -3.54 -10.02
C VAL A 56 0.06 -3.54 -11.52
N PHE A 57 1.18 -3.66 -12.25
CA PHE A 57 1.19 -3.65 -13.71
C PHE A 57 0.20 -4.67 -14.29
N GLY A 58 -0.59 -4.23 -15.27
CA GLY A 58 -1.62 -5.04 -15.92
C GLY A 58 -3.04 -4.84 -15.38
N PHE A 59 -3.21 -4.13 -14.25
CA PHE A 59 -4.52 -3.72 -13.72
C PHE A 59 -5.54 -4.87 -13.50
N ALA A 60 -5.06 -6.11 -13.37
CA ALA A 60 -5.89 -7.29 -13.19
C ALA A 60 -5.79 -7.86 -11.77
N THR A 61 -4.79 -7.45 -11.00
CA THR A 61 -4.51 -8.00 -9.68
C THR A 61 -5.50 -7.43 -8.67
N GLN A 62 -6.24 -8.32 -8.01
CA GLN A 62 -7.08 -7.95 -6.89
C GLN A 62 -6.34 -8.18 -5.57
N THR A 63 -6.32 -7.19 -4.70
CA THR A 63 -5.71 -7.27 -3.38
C THR A 63 -6.75 -7.14 -2.28
N PRO A 64 -6.50 -7.67 -1.07
CA PRO A 64 -7.37 -7.48 0.08
C PRO A 64 -7.59 -6.01 0.45
N TYR A 65 -8.77 -5.72 1.01
CA TYR A 65 -8.99 -4.45 1.70
C TYR A 65 -8.17 -4.40 3.00
N VAL A 66 -7.40 -3.32 3.17
CA VAL A 66 -6.61 -3.04 4.36
C VAL A 66 -7.47 -2.26 5.36
N PRO A 67 -7.81 -2.82 6.52
CA PRO A 67 -8.51 -2.07 7.56
C PRO A 67 -7.59 -1.05 8.22
N GLY A 68 -8.17 0.02 8.76
CA GLY A 68 -7.41 1.02 9.55
C GLY A 68 -6.70 2.10 8.73
N LEU A 69 -6.91 2.15 7.41
CA LEU A 69 -6.48 3.29 6.59
C LEU A 69 -7.33 4.53 6.89
N ALA A 70 -6.73 5.71 6.66
CA ALA A 70 -7.42 6.99 6.74
C ALA A 70 -8.50 7.06 5.64
N GLY A 71 -9.77 7.14 6.05
CA GLY A 71 -10.92 7.07 5.15
C GLY A 71 -11.64 5.72 5.15
N GLY A 72 -11.18 4.74 5.95
CA GLY A 72 -11.81 3.43 6.07
C GLY A 72 -11.05 2.34 5.31
N ALA A 73 -11.60 1.12 5.30
CA ALA A 73 -10.94 -0.01 4.66
C ALA A 73 -10.89 0.17 3.14
N GLU A 74 -9.71 0.00 2.54
CA GLU A 74 -9.46 0.14 1.10
C GLU A 74 -8.26 -0.72 0.66
N VAL A 75 -8.12 -1.02 -0.63
CA VAL A 75 -6.96 -1.78 -1.16
C VAL A 75 -5.63 -0.99 -1.14
N PHE A 76 -5.70 0.32 -0.93
CA PHE A 76 -4.58 1.23 -0.78
C PHE A 76 -5.02 2.48 -0.03
N GLY A 77 -4.08 3.25 0.51
CA GLY A 77 -4.41 4.56 1.06
C GLY A 77 -3.42 5.08 2.09
N MET A 78 -3.73 6.28 2.60
CA MET A 78 -3.00 6.88 3.70
C MET A 78 -3.20 6.06 4.97
N THR A 79 -2.12 5.82 5.70
CA THR A 79 -2.18 5.21 7.04
C THR A 79 -2.32 6.32 8.10
N LEU A 80 -2.59 5.91 9.34
CA LEU A 80 -2.47 6.79 10.50
C LEU A 80 -1.04 6.83 11.07
N LEU A 81 -0.11 6.12 10.44
CA LEU A 81 1.27 6.00 10.87
C LEU A 81 2.13 7.13 10.32
N GLN A 82 3.23 7.39 11.01
CA GLN A 82 4.26 8.33 10.61
C GLN A 82 5.62 7.63 10.51
N SER A 83 6.54 8.18 9.70
CA SER A 83 7.89 7.64 9.55
C SER A 83 8.72 7.67 10.84
N THR A 84 8.29 8.47 11.83
CA THR A 84 8.85 8.54 13.18
C THR A 84 8.29 7.52 14.15
N ASP A 85 7.22 6.80 13.78
CA ASP A 85 6.68 5.74 14.64
C ASP A 85 7.70 4.63 14.81
N ALA A 86 7.86 4.12 16.03
CA ALA A 86 8.94 3.20 16.38
C ALA A 86 9.04 1.97 15.45
N ALA A 87 7.88 1.42 15.03
CA ALA A 87 7.84 0.29 14.09
C ALA A 87 8.51 0.65 12.75
N ILE A 88 8.25 1.84 12.21
CA ILE A 88 8.78 2.30 10.92
C ILE A 88 10.20 2.85 11.08
N ALA A 89 10.43 3.69 12.07
CA ALA A 89 11.72 4.30 12.35
C ALA A 89 12.83 3.27 12.55
N SER A 90 12.51 2.10 13.14
CA SER A 90 13.48 1.00 13.32
C SER A 90 13.98 0.38 12.02
N MET A 91 13.21 0.49 10.93
CA MET A 91 13.61 0.01 9.60
C MET A 91 14.34 1.09 8.80
N LEU A 92 14.21 2.35 9.19
CA LEU A 92 14.83 3.50 8.52
C LEU A 92 16.23 3.80 9.10
N THR A 93 17.05 2.77 9.26
CA THR A 93 18.46 2.91 9.66
C THR A 93 19.31 3.26 8.44
N ASP A 94 20.28 4.16 8.60
CA ASP A 94 21.23 4.55 7.54
C ASP A 94 20.60 5.24 6.33
N VAL A 95 19.63 6.14 6.58
CA VAL A 95 19.04 6.99 5.54
C VAL A 95 20.14 7.77 4.80
N PRO A 96 20.33 7.56 3.48
CA PRO A 96 21.34 8.26 2.71
C PRO A 96 21.07 9.76 2.65
N ASP A 97 22.12 10.56 2.59
CA ASP A 97 22.01 12.00 2.40
C ASP A 97 21.19 12.34 1.15
N GLY A 98 20.19 13.21 1.34
CA GLY A 98 19.29 13.64 0.26
C GLY A 98 18.13 12.70 -0.05
N ALA A 99 18.01 11.55 0.62
CA ALA A 99 16.82 10.72 0.50
C ALA A 99 15.58 11.48 0.99
N LYS A 100 14.56 11.54 0.14
CA LYS A 100 13.29 12.23 0.44
C LYS A 100 12.18 11.26 0.83
N GLY A 101 12.19 10.06 0.27
CA GLY A 101 11.20 9.03 0.57
C GLY A 101 11.81 7.64 0.63
N ALA A 102 11.00 6.66 0.98
CA ALA A 102 11.38 5.25 0.93
C ALA A 102 10.21 4.35 0.53
N LEU A 103 10.54 3.18 -0.01
CA LEU A 103 9.65 2.03 -0.04
C LEU A 103 10.09 1.02 1.02
N ILE A 104 9.13 0.40 1.72
CA ILE A 104 9.40 -0.69 2.67
C ILE A 104 8.42 -1.83 2.37
N LEU A 105 8.95 -3.03 2.13
CA LEU A 105 8.17 -4.25 1.94
C LEU A 105 8.14 -5.04 3.25
N MET A 106 6.98 -5.57 3.63
CA MET A 106 6.78 -6.30 4.88
C MET A 106 5.82 -7.47 4.67
N ASP A 107 6.21 -8.66 5.13
CA ASP A 107 5.31 -9.83 5.20
C ASP A 107 4.14 -9.59 6.17
N THR A 108 4.47 -9.10 7.37
CA THR A 108 3.49 -8.68 8.38
C THR A 108 3.61 -7.18 8.58
N GLY A 109 2.50 -6.45 8.50
CA GLY A 109 2.52 -4.99 8.58
C GLY A 109 2.97 -4.44 9.94
N PRO A 110 3.20 -3.11 10.05
CA PRO A 110 3.56 -2.47 11.32
C PRO A 110 2.38 -2.47 12.31
N ALA A 111 2.65 -2.15 13.58
CA ALA A 111 1.61 -2.05 14.60
C ALA A 111 0.44 -1.16 14.15
N GLY A 112 -0.80 -1.62 14.36
CA GLY A 112 -2.03 -0.98 13.84
C GLY A 112 -2.46 -1.49 12.45
N LEU A 113 -1.52 -2.03 11.68
CA LEU A 113 -1.74 -2.74 10.41
C LEU A 113 -1.08 -4.13 10.46
N GLY A 114 -0.90 -4.72 11.65
CA GLY A 114 -0.04 -5.89 11.85
C GLY A 114 -0.63 -7.23 11.44
N GLN A 115 -1.56 -7.24 10.48
CA GLN A 115 -2.11 -8.48 9.95
C GLN A 115 -1.08 -9.16 9.04
N ASN A 116 -1.14 -10.48 8.93
CA ASN A 116 -0.48 -11.23 7.86
C ASN A 116 -1.54 -11.55 6.80
N TRP A 117 -1.35 -11.06 5.57
CA TRP A 117 -2.28 -11.23 4.46
C TRP A 117 -1.86 -12.41 3.61
N ASP A 118 -2.77 -13.35 3.46
CA ASP A 118 -2.50 -14.64 2.84
C ASP A 118 -2.19 -14.48 1.34
N GLY A 119 -0.92 -14.68 0.94
CA GLY A 119 -0.44 -14.50 -0.42
C GLY A 119 -0.12 -13.04 -0.81
N PHE A 120 -0.06 -12.12 0.18
CA PHE A 120 0.23 -10.71 -0.06
C PHE A 120 1.14 -10.10 1.00
N ASP A 121 2.10 -9.31 0.52
CA ASP A 121 2.94 -8.46 1.35
C ASP A 121 2.37 -7.04 1.43
N MET A 122 2.68 -6.34 2.52
CA MET A 122 2.43 -4.91 2.66
C MET A 122 3.60 -4.10 2.12
N LEU A 123 3.29 -3.16 1.21
CA LEU A 123 4.23 -2.18 0.70
C LEU A 123 3.88 -0.79 1.23
N LEU A 124 4.84 -0.15 1.89
CA LEU A 124 4.73 1.20 2.42
C LEU A 124 5.49 2.18 1.53
N LEU A 125 4.87 3.29 1.18
CA LEU A 125 5.49 4.48 0.59
C LEU A 125 5.59 5.56 1.67
N VAL A 126 6.81 5.96 2.00
CA VAL A 126 7.12 6.73 3.21
C VAL A 126 7.75 8.08 2.86
N ASN A 127 7.26 9.16 3.45
CA ASN A 127 7.92 10.47 3.42
C ASN A 127 8.94 10.58 4.57
N LEU A 128 10.20 10.84 4.23
CA LEU A 128 11.31 10.97 5.18
C LEU A 128 11.60 12.42 5.60
N THR A 129 10.82 13.38 5.10
CA THR A 129 11.04 14.81 5.31
C THR A 129 9.99 15.42 6.24
N ASP A 130 10.30 16.59 6.80
CA ASP A 130 9.38 17.43 7.58
C ASP A 130 8.48 18.31 6.72
N THR A 131 8.48 18.08 5.41
CA THR A 131 7.66 18.80 4.42
C THR A 131 6.83 17.82 3.61
N ALA A 132 5.69 18.27 3.08
CA ALA A 132 4.92 17.44 2.16
C ALA A 132 5.72 17.19 0.86
N LEU A 133 5.59 15.99 0.30
CA LEU A 133 6.14 15.63 -1.00
C LEU A 133 5.02 15.64 -2.04
N ALA A 134 5.18 16.43 -3.09
CA ALA A 134 4.12 16.59 -4.10
C ALA A 134 4.06 15.39 -5.04
N GLY A 135 2.89 15.10 -5.60
CA GLY A 135 2.67 14.06 -6.61
C GLY A 135 3.40 12.75 -6.31
N PRO A 136 3.16 12.08 -5.16
CA PRO A 136 3.68 10.75 -4.90
C PRO A 136 3.20 9.76 -5.95
N ARG A 137 4.14 8.99 -6.53
CA ARG A 137 3.87 8.00 -7.57
C ARG A 137 4.45 6.65 -7.19
N LEU A 138 3.71 5.59 -7.51
CA LEU A 138 4.05 4.20 -7.19
C LEU A 138 3.82 3.33 -8.42
N GLY A 139 4.64 2.30 -8.60
CA GLY A 139 4.33 1.24 -9.54
C GLY A 139 5.11 -0.04 -9.26
N ILE A 140 4.43 -1.16 -9.49
CA ILE A 140 4.86 -2.50 -9.10
C ILE A 140 4.73 -3.44 -10.32
N GLY A 141 5.65 -4.40 -10.46
CA GLY A 141 5.57 -5.46 -11.47
C GLY A 141 6.23 -5.13 -12.82
N ARG A 142 6.71 -3.89 -13.02
CA ARG A 142 7.37 -3.47 -14.27
C ARG A 142 8.33 -2.30 -14.04
N ASP A 143 9.46 -2.32 -14.73
CA ASP A 143 10.45 -1.24 -14.67
C ASP A 143 9.88 0.08 -15.19
N ARG A 144 10.12 1.16 -14.43
CA ARG A 144 9.69 2.54 -14.77
C ARG A 144 8.19 2.70 -14.96
N TYR A 145 7.40 1.73 -14.52
CA TYR A 145 5.97 1.87 -14.41
C TYR A 145 5.68 2.71 -13.17
N LEU A 146 5.00 3.84 -13.36
CA LEU A 146 4.62 4.75 -12.29
C LEU A 146 3.22 5.28 -12.57
N LEU A 147 2.37 5.18 -11.57
CA LEU A 147 1.08 5.84 -11.52
C LEU A 147 1.05 6.82 -10.36
N ASP A 148 0.27 7.88 -10.52
CA ASP A 148 -0.01 8.80 -9.41
C ASP A 148 -0.80 8.03 -8.35
N THR A 149 -0.40 8.19 -7.08
CA THR A 149 -1.08 7.51 -5.98
C THR A 149 -2.48 8.07 -5.77
N LEU A 150 -3.35 7.23 -5.22
CA LEU A 150 -4.79 7.48 -5.12
C LEU A 150 -5.23 7.43 -3.66
N VAL A 151 -6.29 8.17 -3.33
CA VAL A 151 -7.00 8.07 -2.06
C VAL A 151 -8.37 7.47 -2.32
N GLY A 152 -8.69 6.40 -1.60
CA GLY A 152 -10.00 5.76 -1.61
C GLY A 152 -10.75 5.96 -0.30
N GLY A 153 -11.43 4.91 0.13
CA GLY A 153 -12.25 4.92 1.35
C GLY A 153 -13.74 5.12 1.06
N TYR A 154 -14.56 4.89 2.09
CA TYR A 154 -16.00 4.74 1.93
C TYR A 154 -16.70 5.98 1.33
N GLU A 155 -16.19 7.18 1.62
CA GLU A 155 -16.74 8.45 1.08
C GLU A 155 -16.53 8.59 -0.43
N ARG A 156 -15.54 7.86 -0.98
CA ARG A 156 -15.16 7.90 -2.39
C ARG A 156 -15.67 6.71 -3.18
N ASP A 157 -16.11 5.66 -2.51
CA ASP A 157 -16.61 4.45 -3.18
C ASP A 157 -18.02 4.69 -3.79
N PRO A 158 -18.19 4.50 -5.11
CA PRO A 158 -19.50 4.63 -5.77
C PRO A 158 -20.59 3.74 -5.20
N ALA A 159 -20.26 2.60 -4.60
CA ALA A 159 -21.23 1.73 -3.94
C ALA A 159 -21.89 2.41 -2.72
N PHE A 160 -21.25 3.44 -2.15
CA PHE A 160 -21.73 4.23 -1.02
C PHE A 160 -22.09 5.67 -1.41
N GLY A 161 -22.19 5.95 -2.72
CA GLY A 161 -22.54 7.28 -3.23
C GLY A 161 -21.35 8.22 -3.49
N GLY A 162 -20.11 7.72 -3.41
CA GLY A 162 -18.91 8.45 -3.79
C GLY A 162 -18.72 8.57 -5.32
N ALA A 163 -17.76 9.38 -5.74
CA ALA A 163 -17.49 9.66 -7.16
C ALA A 163 -16.40 8.76 -7.78
N GLY A 164 -15.77 7.89 -6.99
CA GLY A 164 -14.56 7.16 -7.33
C GLY A 164 -13.32 7.71 -6.62
N TYR A 165 -12.17 7.08 -6.90
CA TYR A 165 -10.89 7.44 -6.28
C TYR A 165 -10.40 8.84 -6.72
N ASP A 166 -9.77 9.55 -5.79
CA ASP A 166 -9.11 10.83 -6.03
C ASP A 166 -7.60 10.67 -6.08
N TRP A 167 -6.91 11.61 -6.72
CA TRP A 167 -5.44 11.69 -6.68
C TRP A 167 -4.95 12.14 -5.30
N LEU A 168 -3.92 11.46 -4.77
CA LEU A 168 -3.18 11.94 -3.63
C LEU A 168 -2.22 13.04 -4.10
N ALA A 169 -2.63 14.30 -3.97
CA ALA A 169 -1.84 15.43 -4.45
C ALA A 169 -0.48 15.55 -3.74
N GLU A 170 -0.43 15.22 -2.45
CA GLU A 170 0.77 15.31 -1.63
C GLU A 170 0.81 14.17 -0.62
N LEU A 171 2.00 13.61 -0.39
CA LEU A 171 2.28 12.76 0.76
C LEU A 171 2.70 13.69 1.92
N PRO A 172 1.90 13.82 3.00
CA PRO A 172 2.18 14.77 4.08
C PRO A 172 3.56 14.57 4.69
N ALA A 173 4.06 15.61 5.39
CA ALA A 173 5.29 15.51 6.17
C ALA A 173 5.27 14.27 7.07
N ARG A 174 6.33 13.47 7.01
CA ARG A 174 6.45 12.17 7.72
C ARG A 174 5.33 11.15 7.42
N GLY A 175 4.46 11.40 6.45
CA GLY A 175 3.32 10.57 6.14
C GLY A 175 3.68 9.22 5.54
N VAL A 176 2.81 8.24 5.77
CA VAL A 176 2.97 6.86 5.30
C VAL A 176 1.72 6.43 4.53
N TYR A 177 1.93 5.96 3.31
CA TYR A 177 0.92 5.38 2.44
C TYR A 177 1.14 3.88 2.33
N ALA A 178 0.08 3.09 2.28
CA ALA A 178 0.16 1.63 2.24
C ALA A 178 -0.65 1.05 1.07
N THR A 179 -0.17 -0.07 0.55
CA THR A 179 -0.91 -0.96 -0.35
C THR A 179 -0.44 -2.40 -0.14
N LEU A 180 -1.18 -3.37 -0.66
CA LEU A 180 -0.78 -4.78 -0.66
C LEU A 180 -0.27 -5.18 -2.04
N VAL A 181 0.69 -6.09 -2.08
CA VAL A 181 1.29 -6.63 -3.30
C VAL A 181 1.37 -8.16 -3.21
N PRO A 182 1.17 -8.91 -4.31
CA PRO A 182 1.37 -10.36 -4.27
C PRO A 182 2.81 -10.72 -3.88
N GLU A 183 3.02 -11.74 -3.05
CA GLU A 183 4.35 -12.14 -2.51
C GLU A 183 5.40 -12.43 -3.60
N GLU A 184 4.98 -12.93 -4.76
CA GLU A 184 5.89 -13.30 -5.85
C GLU A 184 6.22 -12.13 -6.80
N ILE A 185 5.73 -10.92 -6.50
CA ILE A 185 5.93 -9.79 -7.39
C ILE A 185 7.35 -9.20 -7.26
N SER A 186 7.91 -8.84 -8.40
CA SER A 186 9.19 -8.16 -8.50
C SER A 186 8.99 -6.76 -9.08
N ARG A 187 10.05 -5.95 -9.05
CA ARG A 187 10.13 -4.60 -9.62
C ARG A 187 9.24 -3.59 -8.91
N PHE A 188 9.88 -2.82 -8.05
CA PHE A 188 9.25 -1.76 -7.28
C PHE A 188 9.81 -0.43 -7.73
N ASN A 189 8.95 0.57 -7.93
CA ASN A 189 9.32 1.90 -8.39
C ASN A 189 8.59 2.94 -7.55
N CYS A 190 9.26 4.01 -7.18
CA CYS A 190 8.61 5.19 -6.63
C CYS A 190 9.22 6.49 -7.15
N ALA A 191 8.41 7.54 -7.11
CA ALA A 191 8.82 8.90 -7.42
C ALA A 191 8.01 9.89 -6.59
N PHE A 192 8.58 11.08 -6.42
CA PHE A 192 7.94 12.19 -5.73
C PHE A 192 8.21 13.49 -6.51
N ASP A 193 7.67 14.60 -6.01
CA ASP A 193 7.73 15.93 -6.59
C ASP A 193 7.31 15.97 -8.07
N ASN A 194 6.27 15.18 -8.41
CA ASN A 194 5.75 15.02 -9.77
C ASN A 194 6.80 14.51 -10.79
N ALA A 195 7.86 13.85 -10.34
CA ALA A 195 8.88 13.33 -11.23
C ALA A 195 8.30 12.26 -12.19
N ARG A 196 8.70 12.36 -13.46
CA ARG A 196 8.25 11.43 -14.51
C ARG A 196 8.97 10.09 -14.43
N ASP A 197 10.25 10.14 -14.09
CA ASP A 197 11.12 8.97 -13.92
C ASP A 197 11.23 8.57 -12.45
N PRO A 198 11.41 7.27 -12.16
CA PRO A 198 11.56 6.79 -10.79
C PRO A 198 12.84 7.35 -10.16
N TRP A 199 12.72 7.82 -8.91
CA TRP A 199 13.87 8.19 -8.08
C TRP A 199 14.53 6.97 -7.47
N ALA A 200 13.75 5.91 -7.27
CA ALA A 200 14.26 4.61 -6.88
C ALA A 200 13.51 3.50 -7.60
N TRP A 201 14.27 2.47 -7.97
CA TRP A 201 13.73 1.23 -8.48
C TRP A 201 14.64 0.06 -8.08
N ILE A 202 14.06 -1.13 -7.94
CA ILE A 202 14.80 -2.37 -7.65
C ILE A 202 14.02 -3.58 -8.14
N ASP A 203 14.72 -4.61 -8.60
CA ASP A 203 14.09 -5.86 -9.06
C ASP A 203 13.47 -6.65 -7.91
N THR A 204 14.12 -6.71 -6.75
CA THR A 204 13.63 -7.46 -5.59
C THR A 204 13.92 -6.69 -4.31
N MET A 205 12.91 -6.56 -3.46
CA MET A 205 13.05 -5.96 -2.14
C MET A 205 13.13 -7.06 -1.08
N ALA A 206 14.05 -6.91 -0.13
CA ALA A 206 14.06 -7.74 1.07
C ALA A 206 13.10 -7.15 2.11
N TYR A 207 12.43 -8.01 2.87
CA TYR A 207 11.53 -7.56 3.94
C TYR A 207 12.26 -6.70 4.97
N GLY A 208 11.60 -5.61 5.37
CA GLY A 208 12.12 -4.65 6.34
C GLY A 208 13.33 -3.83 5.88
N THR A 209 13.86 -4.07 4.69
CA THR A 209 14.96 -3.27 4.12
C THR A 209 14.40 -2.15 3.25
N PRO A 210 14.61 -0.88 3.60
CA PRO A 210 14.07 0.23 2.82
C PRO A 210 14.80 0.39 1.48
N LEU A 211 14.04 0.70 0.43
CA LEU A 211 14.55 1.28 -0.80
C LEU A 211 14.41 2.80 -0.71
N TYR A 212 15.53 3.51 -0.58
CA TYR A 212 15.55 4.97 -0.46
C TYR A 212 15.42 5.68 -1.80
N ALA A 213 14.51 6.65 -1.87
CA ALA A 213 14.28 7.52 -3.03
C ALA A 213 15.07 8.81 -2.89
N ILE A 214 16.15 8.91 -3.67
CA ILE A 214 17.02 10.08 -3.73
C ILE A 214 16.77 10.77 -5.07
N PRO A 215 16.37 12.06 -5.10
CA PRO A 215 16.23 12.78 -6.35
C PRO A 215 17.58 12.85 -7.08
N GLU A 216 17.57 12.71 -8.40
CA GLU A 216 18.81 12.84 -9.17
C GLU A 216 19.47 14.20 -8.90
N PRO A 217 20.78 14.24 -8.63
CA PRO A 217 21.47 15.50 -8.41
C PRO A 217 21.34 16.40 -9.64
N ALA A 218 20.83 17.63 -9.46
CA ALA A 218 20.73 18.64 -10.54
C ALA A 218 22.07 18.89 -11.25
N THR A 219 23.19 18.57 -10.60
CA THR A 219 24.55 18.65 -11.13
C THR A 219 24.78 17.75 -12.36
N LEU A 220 24.15 16.58 -12.46
CA LEU A 220 24.27 15.70 -13.64
C LEU A 220 23.62 16.34 -14.88
N VAL A 221 22.47 17.00 -14.69
CA VAL A 221 21.79 17.76 -15.75
C VAL A 221 22.64 18.95 -16.18
N LEU A 222 23.25 19.66 -15.23
CA LEU A 222 24.11 20.80 -15.53
C LEU A 222 25.40 20.39 -16.25
N LEU A 223 25.99 19.22 -15.92
CA LEU A 223 27.17 18.69 -16.59
C LEU A 223 26.86 18.24 -18.03
N ALA A 224 25.70 17.64 -18.26
CA ALA A 224 25.24 17.26 -19.60
C ALA A 224 25.00 18.49 -20.50
N LEU A 225 24.40 19.55 -19.95
CA LEU A 225 24.19 20.81 -20.67
C LEU A 225 25.51 21.59 -20.90
N GLY A 226 26.40 21.60 -19.91
CA GLY A 226 27.72 22.22 -20.02
C GLY A 226 28.63 21.53 -21.04
N GLY A 227 28.58 20.19 -21.12
CA GLY A 227 29.34 19.41 -22.11
C GLY A 227 28.90 19.68 -23.55
N LEU A 228 27.60 19.84 -23.80
CA LEU A 228 27.07 20.20 -25.13
C LEU A 228 27.48 21.62 -25.56
N ALA A 229 27.51 22.58 -24.64
CA ALA A 229 27.95 23.95 -24.92
C ALA A 229 29.45 24.02 -25.30
N LEU A 230 30.29 23.14 -24.74
CA LEU A 230 31.71 23.05 -25.07
C LEU A 230 31.99 22.34 -26.40
N ILE A 231 31.16 21.36 -26.78
CA ILE A 231 31.28 20.66 -28.08
C ILE A 231 30.80 21.55 -29.24
N GLY A 232 29.77 22.38 -29.03
CA GLY A 232 29.27 23.32 -30.05
C GLY A 232 30.28 24.43 -30.42
N ARG A 233 31.21 24.76 -29.53
CA ARG A 233 32.21 25.84 -29.75
C ARG A 233 33.45 25.42 -30.55
N ARG A 234 33.60 24.13 -30.88
CA ARG A 234 34.78 23.60 -31.61
C ARG A 234 34.59 23.44 -33.12
N ARG A 235 33.48 23.90 -33.70
CA ARG A 235 33.18 23.75 -35.15
C ARG A 235 33.31 25.01 -36.01
N THR A 236 33.94 26.07 -35.51
CA THR A 236 34.29 27.25 -36.31
C THR A 236 35.76 27.59 -36.12
N ALA A 237 36.63 26.90 -36.87
CA ALA A 237 37.98 27.31 -37.22
C ALA A 237 38.34 26.63 -38.55
#